data_AF-A0A099ZXR7-F1
#
_entry.id   AF-A0A099ZXR7-F1
#
_cell.length_a   1.000
_cell.length_b   1.000
_cell.length_c   1.000
_cell.angle_alpha   90.00
_cell.angle_beta   90.00
_cell.angle_gamma   90.00
#
_symmetry.space_group_name_H-M   'P 1'
#
loop_
_entity.id
_entity.type
_entity.pdbx_description
1 polymer ?
#
loop_
_entity_poly.entity_id
_entity_poly.type
_entity_poly.pdbx_seq_one_letter_code
_entity_poly.pdbx_strand_id
1 'polypeptide(L)'
;MKGFLMFTLLLLPVHAGTAWSAKYAVDCPEPCDSNACKSTLRCKRTVLDDCGCCRVCAAALGETCYRTVSGMDGVKCGPGLKCQFYTEEDDFGDEFGICK
;
A
#
# COMPACT_ATOMS: atom_id res chain seq x y z
N MET A 1 23.76 9.64 51.77
CA MET A 1 23.40 8.34 51.15
C MET A 1 22.28 8.60 50.16
N LYS A 2 22.44 8.12 48.91
CA LYS A 2 21.40 7.82 47.88
C LYS A 2 20.34 8.93 47.64
N GLY A 3 20.38 9.73 46.59
CA GLY A 3 20.58 9.38 45.18
C GLY A 3 19.27 8.88 44.59
N PHE A 4 18.64 9.65 43.70
CA PHE A 4 18.07 9.18 42.42
C PHE A 4 17.52 10.36 41.61
N LEU A 5 18.22 10.70 40.53
CA LEU A 5 17.73 11.50 39.41
C LEU A 5 16.87 10.58 38.53
N MET A 6 15.67 11.03 38.15
CA MET A 6 14.93 10.41 37.05
C MET A 6 14.40 11.52 36.14
N PHE A 7 15.01 11.61 34.96
CA PHE A 7 14.64 12.50 33.87
C PHE A 7 13.77 11.67 32.90
N THR A 8 12.45 11.81 32.99
CA THR A 8 11.53 11.13 32.06
C THR A 8 11.32 12.00 30.82
N LEU A 9 12.09 11.69 29.77
CA LEU A 9 11.83 12.15 28.42
C LEU A 9 10.64 11.35 27.86
N LEU A 10 9.44 11.96 27.79
CA LEU A 10 8.33 11.38 27.05
C LEU A 10 8.50 11.71 25.57
N LEU A 11 8.99 10.75 24.79
CA LEU A 11 8.90 10.77 23.34
C LEU A 11 7.46 10.38 22.96
N LEU A 12 6.63 11.36 22.62
CA LEU A 12 5.34 11.12 21.97
C LEU A 12 5.60 10.83 20.49
N PRO A 13 5.25 9.64 19.97
CA PRO A 13 5.31 9.42 18.54
C PRO A 13 4.17 10.20 17.88
N VAL A 14 4.55 11.17 17.04
CA VAL A 14 3.65 11.84 16.10
C VAL A 14 3.29 10.82 15.04
N HIS A 15 2.31 9.97 15.33
CA HIS A 15 1.62 9.23 14.28
C HIS A 15 0.67 10.23 13.61
N ALA A 16 1.21 10.94 12.62
CA ALA A 16 0.40 11.62 11.63
C ALA A 16 -0.34 10.55 10.80
N GLY A 17 -1.38 9.96 11.39
CA GLY A 17 -2.36 9.17 10.70
C GLY A 17 -3.11 10.10 9.77
N THR A 18 -2.68 10.15 8.53
CA THR A 18 -3.42 10.77 7.42
C THR A 18 -4.86 10.28 7.51
N ALA A 19 -5.82 11.22 7.51
CA ALA A 19 -7.25 10.93 7.54
C ALA A 19 -7.59 9.82 6.53
N TRP A 20 -7.81 8.61 7.03
CA TRP A 20 -8.19 7.47 6.20
C TRP A 20 -9.58 7.73 5.64
N SER A 21 -9.69 7.79 4.32
CA SER A 21 -11.00 7.75 3.65
C SER A 21 -11.62 6.39 3.94
N ALA A 22 -12.72 6.36 4.69
CA ALA A 22 -13.42 5.12 5.07
C ALA A 22 -13.91 4.29 3.86
N LYS A 23 -13.90 4.86 2.64
CA LYS A 23 -14.21 4.15 1.40
C LYS A 23 -13.15 3.13 0.98
N TYR A 24 -11.91 3.24 1.46
CA TYR A 24 -10.77 2.46 0.98
C TYR A 24 -9.99 1.82 2.12
N ALA A 25 -10.71 1.22 3.07
CA ALA A 25 -10.10 0.35 4.07
C ALA A 25 -9.76 -0.99 3.40
N VAL A 26 -8.48 -1.35 3.40
CA VAL A 26 -8.03 -2.69 3.02
C VAL A 26 -7.97 -3.54 4.29
N ASP A 27 -8.72 -4.65 4.33
CA ASP A 27 -8.63 -5.63 5.41
C ASP A 27 -7.39 -6.49 5.20
N CYS A 28 -6.28 -6.10 5.85
CA CYS A 28 -5.02 -6.80 5.74
C CYS A 28 -4.94 -7.95 6.75
N PRO A 29 -4.52 -9.17 6.32
CA PRO A 29 -4.34 -10.27 7.24
C PRO A 29 -3.16 -10.01 8.18
N GLU A 30 -3.37 -10.24 9.48
CA GLU A 30 -2.31 -10.26 10.48
C GLU A 30 -2.31 -11.60 11.24
N PRO A 31 -1.17 -12.33 11.28
CA PRO A 31 0.13 -11.99 10.71
C PRO A 31 0.20 -12.16 9.18
N CYS A 32 1.03 -11.36 8.52
CA CYS A 32 1.37 -11.54 7.11
C CYS A 32 2.15 -12.85 6.90
N ASP A 33 1.63 -13.73 6.03
CA ASP A 33 2.35 -14.90 5.53
C ASP A 33 2.85 -14.65 4.10
N SER A 34 4.12 -14.27 3.97
CA SER A 34 4.74 -14.01 2.67
C SER A 34 4.84 -15.25 1.78
N ASN A 35 4.71 -16.46 2.33
CA ASN A 35 4.74 -17.69 1.53
C ASN A 35 3.40 -17.95 0.81
N ALA A 36 2.31 -17.34 1.29
CA ALA A 36 1.02 -17.36 0.61
C ALA A 36 0.95 -16.37 -0.58
N CYS A 37 1.97 -15.52 -0.75
CA CYS A 37 2.03 -14.60 -1.88
C CYS A 37 2.21 -15.38 -3.20
N LYS A 38 1.39 -15.00 -4.19
CA LYS A 38 1.54 -15.50 -5.56
C LYS A 38 2.91 -15.05 -6.15
N SER A 39 3.35 -15.72 -7.23
CA SER A 39 4.68 -15.49 -7.84
C SER A 39 4.74 -14.31 -8.80
N THR A 40 5.73 -13.42 -8.62
CA THR A 40 5.96 -12.24 -9.48
C THR A 40 6.96 -12.47 -10.62
N LEU A 41 7.26 -13.71 -11.00
CA LEU A 41 8.31 -14.03 -12.00
C LEU A 41 8.12 -13.36 -13.38
N ARG A 42 6.88 -13.00 -13.73
CA ARG A 42 6.53 -12.33 -14.99
C ARG A 42 6.55 -10.80 -14.90
N CYS A 43 6.67 -10.24 -13.70
CA CYS A 43 6.66 -8.80 -13.51
C CYS A 43 8.00 -8.20 -13.95
N LYS A 44 7.96 -7.16 -14.79
CA LYS A 44 9.17 -6.39 -15.15
C LYS A 44 9.73 -5.62 -13.95
N ARG A 45 8.84 -5.16 -13.06
CA ARG A 45 9.15 -4.45 -11.80
C ARG A 45 8.12 -4.82 -10.76
N THR A 46 8.47 -4.68 -9.48
CA THR A 46 7.56 -4.96 -8.37
C THR A 46 7.54 -3.85 -7.32
N VAL A 47 6.41 -3.75 -6.62
CA VAL A 47 6.19 -2.90 -5.43
C VAL A 47 5.45 -3.72 -4.37
N LEU A 48 5.32 -3.19 -3.15
CA LEU A 48 4.48 -3.83 -2.12
C LEU A 48 2.99 -3.54 -2.38
N ASP A 49 2.16 -4.51 -2.02
CA ASP A 49 0.70 -4.36 -1.93
C ASP A 49 0.30 -3.31 -0.86
N ASP A 50 -1.01 -3.01 -0.74
CA ASP A 50 -1.48 -2.04 0.26
C ASP A 50 -1.28 -2.51 1.72
N CYS A 51 -1.09 -3.82 1.91
CA CYS A 51 -0.84 -4.44 3.20
C CYS A 51 0.64 -4.49 3.60
N GLY A 52 1.55 -4.09 2.71
CA GLY A 52 2.99 -4.20 2.93
C GLY A 52 3.52 -5.63 2.99
N CYS A 53 2.74 -6.62 2.52
CA CYS A 53 3.01 -8.04 2.67
C CYS A 53 3.56 -8.65 1.37
N CYS A 54 2.76 -8.66 0.31
CA CYS A 54 3.13 -9.28 -0.96
C CYS A 54 3.78 -8.29 -1.92
N ARG A 55 4.70 -8.81 -2.74
CA ARG A 55 5.17 -8.09 -3.92
C ARG A 55 4.18 -8.27 -5.07
N VAL A 56 3.87 -7.18 -5.75
CA VAL A 56 2.97 -7.15 -6.93
C VAL A 56 3.66 -6.54 -8.12
N CYS A 57 3.14 -6.81 -9.32
CA CYS A 57 3.62 -6.14 -10.53
C CYS A 57 3.40 -4.62 -10.41
N ALA A 58 4.43 -3.87 -10.84
CA ALA A 58 4.40 -2.43 -10.84
C ALA A 58 4.11 -1.88 -12.26
N ALA A 59 3.05 -1.10 -12.38
CA ALA A 59 2.68 -0.35 -13.57
C ALA A 59 3.67 0.80 -13.86
N ALA A 60 4.01 0.98 -15.13
CA ALA A 60 4.82 2.07 -15.65
C ALA A 60 4.01 3.34 -15.89
N LEU A 61 4.71 4.43 -16.22
CA LEU A 61 4.08 5.69 -16.62
C LEU A 61 3.11 5.44 -17.80
N GLY A 62 1.87 5.86 -17.66
CA GLY A 62 0.83 5.68 -18.67
C GLY A 62 0.14 4.31 -18.65
N GLU A 63 0.52 3.39 -17.76
CA GLU A 63 -0.19 2.11 -17.60
C GLU A 63 -1.34 2.24 -16.58
N THR A 64 -2.34 1.39 -16.74
CA THR A 64 -3.51 1.32 -15.85
C THR A 64 -3.09 0.97 -14.42
N CYS A 65 -3.79 1.54 -13.45
CA CYS A 65 -3.65 1.23 -12.04
C CYS A 65 -5.02 1.17 -11.36
N TYR A 66 -5.08 0.42 -10.27
CA TYR A 66 -6.29 0.25 -9.46
C TYR A 66 -6.07 0.83 -8.07
N ARG A 67 -7.17 1.17 -7.38
CA ARG A 67 -7.04 1.84 -6.08
C ARG A 67 -6.47 0.94 -5.00
N THR A 68 -6.93 -0.29 -4.93
CA THR A 68 -6.48 -1.28 -3.97
C THR A 68 -5.89 -2.47 -4.72
N VAL A 69 -4.74 -2.94 -4.25
CA VAL A 69 -4.17 -4.21 -4.68
C VAL A 69 -3.78 -4.94 -3.41
N SER A 70 -4.47 -6.04 -3.14
CA SER A 70 -4.12 -7.02 -2.11
C SER A 70 -3.73 -8.32 -2.80
N GLY A 71 -2.63 -8.95 -2.39
CA GLY A 71 -2.17 -10.18 -3.05
C GLY A 71 -1.51 -9.89 -4.40
N MET A 72 -2.01 -10.42 -5.52
CA MET A 72 -1.45 -10.21 -6.87
C MET A 72 -2.47 -9.76 -7.93
N ASP A 73 -3.74 -9.68 -7.58
CA ASP A 73 -4.78 -9.32 -8.53
C ASP A 73 -4.87 -7.80 -8.55
N GLY A 74 -4.30 -7.19 -9.61
CA GLY A 74 -4.19 -5.75 -9.78
C GLY A 74 -2.76 -5.26 -10.00
N VAL A 75 -2.63 -4.02 -10.48
CA VAL A 75 -1.34 -3.37 -10.77
C VAL A 75 -1.25 -2.06 -10.01
N LYS A 76 -0.17 -1.93 -9.22
CA LYS A 76 0.15 -0.69 -8.51
C LYS A 76 1.15 0.13 -9.31
N CYS A 77 1.04 1.44 -9.24
CA CYS A 77 2.04 2.30 -9.86
C CYS A 77 3.44 2.06 -9.27
N GLY A 78 4.43 2.05 -10.15
CA GLY A 78 5.83 1.91 -9.76
C GLY A 78 6.36 3.08 -8.94
N PRO A 79 7.58 2.96 -8.40
CA PRO A 79 8.18 3.98 -7.55
C PRO A 79 8.19 5.37 -8.22
N GLY A 80 7.70 6.38 -7.48
CA GLY A 80 7.65 7.77 -7.95
C GLY A 80 6.43 8.13 -8.79
N LEU A 81 5.56 7.18 -9.11
CA LEU A 81 4.32 7.42 -9.85
C LEU A 81 3.12 7.38 -8.91
N LYS A 82 2.05 8.10 -9.26
CA LYS A 82 0.77 8.07 -8.55
C LYS A 82 -0.34 7.65 -9.51
N CYS A 83 -1.30 6.89 -8.98
CA CYS A 83 -2.49 6.54 -9.73
C CYS A 83 -3.42 7.76 -9.82
N GLN A 84 -3.62 8.29 -11.02
CA GLN A 84 -4.64 9.29 -11.28
C GLN A 84 -5.92 8.58 -11.71
N PHE A 85 -6.88 8.48 -10.79
CA PHE A 85 -8.16 7.81 -11.02
C PHE A 85 -9.03 8.56 -12.02
N TYR A 86 -9.77 7.80 -12.82
CA TYR A 86 -10.88 8.31 -13.60
C TYR A 86 -12.12 8.47 -12.71
N THR A 87 -13.15 9.14 -13.23
CA THR A 87 -14.46 9.24 -12.56
C THR A 87 -15.36 8.04 -12.88
N GLU A 88 -14.99 7.25 -13.88
CA GLU A 88 -15.67 6.03 -14.28
C GLU A 88 -15.11 4.80 -13.54
N GLU A 89 -15.95 3.80 -13.42
CA GLU A 89 -15.60 2.48 -12.88
C GLU A 89 -15.45 1.50 -14.05
N ASP A 90 -14.68 0.43 -13.88
CA ASP A 90 -14.58 -0.62 -14.89
C ASP A 90 -15.83 -1.52 -14.94
N ASP A 91 -15.83 -2.54 -15.80
CA ASP A 91 -16.95 -3.46 -15.97
C ASP A 91 -17.33 -4.24 -14.69
N PHE A 92 -16.45 -4.24 -13.68
CA PHE A 92 -16.65 -4.87 -12.38
C PHE A 92 -17.03 -3.87 -11.27
N GLY A 93 -17.10 -2.58 -11.59
CA GLY A 93 -17.34 -1.51 -10.62
C GLY A 93 -16.08 -1.07 -9.87
N ASP A 94 -14.89 -1.45 -10.34
CA ASP A 94 -13.63 -1.08 -9.70
C ASP A 94 -13.15 0.28 -10.19
N GLU A 95 -12.70 1.12 -9.25
CA GLU A 95 -12.09 2.39 -9.58
C GLU A 95 -10.66 2.19 -10.09
N PHE A 96 -10.44 2.62 -11.33
CA PHE A 96 -9.18 2.53 -12.02
C PHE A 96 -8.69 3.90 -12.49
N GLY A 97 -7.43 3.95 -12.88
CA GLY A 97 -6.75 5.16 -13.28
C GLY A 97 -5.54 4.87 -14.14
N ILE A 98 -4.69 5.87 -14.25
CA ILE A 98 -3.43 5.78 -14.99
C ILE A 98 -2.26 6.29 -14.14
N CYS A 99 -1.12 5.61 -14.21
CA CYS A 99 0.07 6.02 -13.48
C CYS A 99 0.72 7.26 -14.11
N LYS A 100 0.89 8.32 -13.31
CA LYS A 100 1.55 9.57 -13.69
C LYS A 100 2.64 9.98 -12.73
#